data_AF-A0A935UNZ0-F1
#
_entry.id   AF-A0A935UNZ0-F1
#
_cell.length_a   1.000
_cell.length_b   1.000
_cell.length_c   1.000
_cell.angle_alpha   90.00
_cell.angle_beta   90.00
_cell.angle_gamma   90.00
#
_symmetry.space_group_name_H-M   'P 1'
#
loop_
_entity.id
_entity.type
_entity.pdbx_description
1 polymer ?
#
loop_
_entity_poly.entity_id
_entity_poly.type
_entity_poly.pdbx_seq_one_letter_code
_entity_poly.pdbx_strand_id
1 'polypeptide(L)'
;MSKTRFATIALLLTALALPAAARAQGRPDPAALATAQKAALAKLSFMDGVWKGSAWTILPSGEKHTLTQTERVGPFLDGAVKVVEGRGYEADGKLAFNAFGTISYDPAKSATMHSYAMGHVGDYALTPTAEGSPGEIPPAR
;
A
#
# COMPACT_ATOMS: atom_id res chain seq x y z
N MET A 1 -33.64 47.40 -53.52
CA MET A 1 -32.73 46.47 -52.80
C MET A 1 -32.88 46.70 -51.29
N SER A 2 -33.06 45.60 -50.53
CA SER A 2 -33.03 45.37 -49.05
C SER A 2 -33.22 46.55 -48.07
N LYS A 3 -34.34 46.69 -47.33
CA LYS A 3 -34.70 46.06 -46.01
C LYS A 3 -33.62 46.21 -44.92
N THR A 4 -33.83 46.56 -43.64
CA THR A 4 -34.89 47.12 -42.78
C THR A 4 -34.20 47.30 -41.41
N ARG A 5 -34.35 48.48 -40.78
CA ARG A 5 -34.42 48.83 -39.33
C ARG A 5 -33.88 47.85 -38.26
N PHE A 6 -33.18 48.35 -37.24
CA PHE A 6 -33.69 48.57 -35.87
C PHE A 6 -32.55 48.75 -34.85
N ALA A 7 -32.74 49.71 -33.95
CA ALA A 7 -31.94 49.96 -32.76
C ALA A 7 -32.02 48.78 -31.76
N THR A 8 -31.06 48.69 -30.84
CA THR A 8 -31.24 48.64 -29.37
C THR A 8 -29.96 48.12 -28.70
N ILE A 9 -29.45 48.90 -27.74
CA ILE A 9 -28.40 48.52 -26.80
C ILE A 9 -28.91 47.37 -25.91
N ALA A 10 -28.24 46.22 -25.91
CA ALA A 10 -28.39 45.18 -24.89
C ALA A 10 -26.99 44.59 -24.64
N LEU A 11 -26.29 45.16 -23.66
CA LEU A 11 -26.11 44.57 -22.33
C LEU A 11 -25.16 43.36 -22.37
N LEU A 12 -23.90 43.60 -21.96
CA LEU A 12 -23.00 42.60 -21.40
C LEU A 12 -23.81 41.66 -20.50
N LEU A 13 -23.88 40.36 -20.80
CA LEU A 13 -24.19 39.27 -19.86
C LEU A 13 -24.30 37.95 -20.64
N THR A 14 -23.19 37.24 -20.82
CA THR A 14 -23.14 35.76 -20.82
C THR A 14 -21.67 35.30 -20.75
N ALA A 15 -20.93 35.80 -19.76
CA ALA A 15 -19.94 34.94 -19.10
C ALA A 15 -20.70 34.17 -18.01
N LEU A 16 -20.30 32.93 -17.72
CA LEU A 16 -20.95 31.95 -16.82
C LEU A 16 -21.98 31.01 -17.47
N ALA A 17 -21.52 30.19 -18.41
CA ALA A 17 -22.05 28.83 -18.49
C ALA A 17 -20.89 27.89 -18.82
N LEU A 18 -20.37 27.21 -17.79
CA LEU A 18 -19.65 25.92 -17.77
C LEU A 18 -18.76 25.87 -16.50
N PRO A 19 -18.72 24.78 -15.72
CA PRO A 19 -19.74 23.77 -15.43
C PRO A 19 -20.04 23.68 -13.92
N ALA A 20 -21.33 23.60 -13.54
CA ALA A 20 -21.74 23.20 -12.19
C ALA A 20 -21.56 21.68 -11.92
N ALA A 21 -20.67 21.01 -12.67
CA ALA A 21 -20.29 19.61 -12.44
C ALA A 21 -19.23 19.45 -11.34
N ALA A 22 -18.83 20.54 -10.67
CA ALA A 22 -18.03 20.48 -9.45
C ALA A 22 -18.87 20.19 -8.20
N ARG A 23 -19.99 19.46 -8.34
CA ARG A 23 -20.69 18.91 -7.18
C ARG A 23 -19.94 17.69 -6.68
N ALA A 24 -19.21 17.91 -5.59
CA ALA A 24 -19.09 16.97 -4.48
C ALA A 24 -18.79 15.52 -4.89
N GLN A 25 -17.53 15.21 -5.17
CA GLN A 25 -17.03 13.90 -4.74
C GLN A 25 -17.03 13.94 -3.21
N GLY A 26 -18.16 13.59 -2.59
CA GLY A 26 -18.25 13.40 -1.16
C GLY A 26 -17.20 12.41 -0.69
N ARG A 27 -16.80 12.48 0.59
CA ARG A 27 -15.91 11.47 1.19
C ARG A 27 -16.43 10.08 0.80
N PRO A 28 -15.58 9.17 0.27
CA PRO A 28 -16.05 7.84 -0.13
C PRO A 28 -16.72 7.15 1.06
N ASP A 29 -17.78 6.38 0.78
CA ASP A 29 -18.52 5.63 1.81
C ASP A 29 -17.54 4.76 2.62
N PRO A 30 -17.40 4.99 3.95
CA PRO A 30 -16.50 4.22 4.79
C PRO A 30 -16.77 2.72 4.77
N ALA A 31 -18.03 2.30 4.63
CA ALA A 31 -18.38 0.87 4.58
C ALA A 31 -17.92 0.22 3.26
N ALA A 32 -18.13 0.91 2.14
CA ALA A 32 -17.61 0.48 0.84
C ALA A 32 -16.06 0.43 0.83
N LEU A 33 -15.39 1.43 1.41
CA LEU A 33 -13.93 1.45 1.54
C LEU A 33 -13.41 0.25 2.35
N ALA A 34 -13.99 0.02 3.53
CA ALA A 34 -13.62 -1.11 4.38
C ALA A 34 -13.85 -2.45 3.68
N THR A 35 -14.95 -2.58 2.92
CA THR A 35 -15.24 -3.79 2.14
C THR A 35 -14.19 -4.01 1.07
N ALA A 36 -13.79 -2.97 0.33
CA ALA A 36 -12.75 -3.06 -0.69
C ALA A 36 -11.38 -3.42 -0.10
N GLN A 37 -11.03 -2.84 1.05
CA GLN A 37 -9.80 -3.14 1.79
C GLN A 37 -9.73 -4.61 2.20
N LYS A 38 -10.80 -5.13 2.84
CA LYS A 38 -10.89 -6.53 3.25
C LYS A 38 -10.79 -7.46 2.05
N ALA A 39 -11.52 -7.18 0.98
CA ALA A 39 -11.49 -8.00 -0.24
C ALA A 39 -10.10 -8.03 -0.91
N ALA A 40 -9.38 -6.89 -0.91
CA ALA A 40 -8.03 -6.82 -1.44
C ALA A 40 -7.03 -7.61 -0.58
N LEU A 41 -7.06 -7.42 0.75
CA LEU A 41 -6.11 -8.06 1.66
C LEU A 41 -6.42 -9.54 1.94
N ALA A 42 -7.66 -9.99 1.72
CA ALA A 42 -8.01 -11.42 1.75
C ALA A 42 -7.20 -12.23 0.74
N LYS A 43 -6.74 -11.63 -0.38
CA LYS A 43 -5.86 -12.29 -1.36
C LYS A 43 -4.49 -12.64 -0.79
N LEU A 44 -4.10 -12.02 0.32
CA LEU A 44 -2.85 -12.26 1.04
C LEU A 44 -3.04 -13.21 2.23
N SER A 45 -4.17 -13.93 2.31
CA SER A 45 -4.44 -14.84 3.43
C SER A 45 -3.46 -16.00 3.54
N PHE A 46 -2.77 -16.33 2.44
CA PHE A 46 -1.71 -17.35 2.44
C PHE A 46 -0.51 -16.97 3.32
N MET A 47 -0.34 -15.68 3.65
CA MET A 47 0.71 -15.23 4.56
C MET A 47 0.35 -15.46 6.04
N ASP A 48 -0.94 -15.62 6.37
CA ASP A 48 -1.41 -15.60 7.75
C ASP A 48 -0.88 -16.80 8.55
N GLY A 49 -0.42 -16.54 9.77
CA GLY A 49 0.05 -17.57 10.69
C GLY A 49 1.32 -17.20 11.44
N VAL A 50 1.94 -18.24 12.00
CA VAL A 50 3.25 -18.17 12.65
C VAL A 50 4.21 -19.07 11.89
N TRP A 51 5.28 -18.47 11.38
CA TRP A 51 6.26 -19.11 10.53
C TRP A 51 7.60 -19.21 11.26
N LYS A 52 8.35 -20.28 10.98
CA LYS A 52 9.72 -20.45 11.44
C LYS A 52 10.52 -21.21 10.40
N GLY A 53 11.71 -20.72 10.08
CA GLY A 53 12.57 -21.32 9.06
C GLY A 53 14.00 -20.80 9.11
N SER A 54 14.84 -21.30 8.21
CA SER A 54 16.19 -20.77 7.99
C SER A 54 16.14 -19.69 6.92
N ALA A 55 16.77 -18.55 7.21
CA ALA A 55 16.98 -17.46 6.26
C ALA A 55 18.47 -17.14 6.17
N TRP A 56 18.88 -16.50 5.09
CA TRP A 56 20.26 -16.06 4.95
C TRP A 56 20.37 -14.76 4.17
N THR A 57 21.44 -14.03 4.42
CA THR A 57 21.82 -12.81 3.70
C THR A 57 23.31 -12.83 3.38
N ILE A 58 23.76 -11.94 2.50
CA ILE A 58 25.18 -11.70 2.25
C ILE A 58 25.58 -10.42 2.99
N LEU A 59 26.58 -10.53 3.86
CA LEU A 59 27.13 -9.39 4.59
C LEU A 59 27.98 -8.50 3.67
N PRO A 60 28.29 -7.24 4.06
CA PRO A 60 29.20 -6.40 3.30
C PRO A 60 30.59 -7.02 3.05
N SER A 61 31.01 -7.97 3.89
CA SER A 61 32.23 -8.77 3.71
C SER A 61 32.16 -9.78 2.57
N GLY A 62 30.96 -10.04 2.02
CA GLY A 62 30.69 -11.10 1.06
C GLY A 62 30.35 -12.46 1.68
N GLU A 63 30.39 -12.58 3.01
CA GLU A 63 30.06 -13.83 3.71
C GLU A 63 28.55 -14.06 3.79
N LYS A 64 28.15 -15.33 3.64
CA LYS A 64 26.77 -15.76 3.87
C LYS A 64 26.49 -15.85 5.38
N HIS A 65 25.61 -14.99 5.87
CA HIS A 65 25.11 -15.03 7.24
C HIS A 65 23.76 -15.73 7.28
N THR A 66 23.65 -16.80 8.08
CA THR A 66 22.42 -17.60 8.23
C THR A 66 21.78 -17.34 9.59
N LEU A 67 20.46 -17.18 9.60
CA LEU A 67 19.66 -16.89 10.78
C LEU A 67 18.48 -17.86 10.89
N THR A 68 18.03 -18.12 12.11
CA THR A 68 16.69 -18.68 12.33
C THR A 68 15.69 -17.54 12.24
N GLN A 69 14.86 -17.54 11.19
CA GLN A 69 13.81 -16.56 10.98
C GLN A 69 12.49 -17.04 11.60
N THR A 70 11.77 -16.13 12.23
CA THR A 70 10.37 -16.33 12.64
C THR A 70 9.53 -15.18 12.12
N GLU A 71 8.31 -15.46 11.68
CA GLU A 71 7.35 -14.43 11.28
C GLU A 71 6.00 -14.66 11.94
N ARG A 72 5.32 -13.58 12.30
CA ARG A 72 3.93 -13.59 12.73
C ARG A 72 3.15 -12.65 11.83
N VAL A 73 2.14 -13.20 11.16
CA VAL A 73 1.33 -12.45 10.22
C VAL A 73 -0.14 -12.67 10.53
N GLY A 74 -0.93 -11.60 10.49
CA GLY A 74 -2.35 -11.72 10.72
C GLY A 74 -3.17 -10.48 10.38
N PRO A 75 -4.50 -10.63 10.30
CA PRO A 75 -5.42 -9.53 10.06
C PRO A 75 -5.61 -8.67 11.32
N PHE A 76 -5.66 -7.36 11.12
CA PHE A 76 -6.10 -6.36 12.08
C PHE A 76 -7.29 -5.60 11.48
N LEU A 77 -8.09 -4.96 12.36
CA LEU A 77 -9.28 -4.19 11.95
C LEU A 77 -10.23 -4.99 11.06
N ASP A 78 -10.55 -6.22 11.48
CA ASP A 78 -11.44 -7.13 10.75
C ASP A 78 -10.97 -7.40 9.30
N GLY A 79 -9.65 -7.49 9.11
CA GLY A 79 -9.03 -7.79 7.82
C GLY A 79 -8.77 -6.58 6.91
N ALA A 80 -9.10 -5.36 7.35
CA ALA A 80 -8.83 -4.14 6.58
C ALA A 80 -7.35 -3.72 6.60
N VAL A 81 -6.56 -4.25 7.55
CA VAL A 81 -5.10 -4.11 7.63
C VAL A 81 -4.49 -5.47 7.91
N LYS A 82 -3.33 -5.77 7.34
CA LYS A 82 -2.53 -6.95 7.71
C LYS A 82 -1.27 -6.50 8.43
N VAL A 83 -0.91 -7.19 9.50
CA VAL A 83 0.27 -6.90 10.31
C VAL A 83 1.26 -8.04 10.16
N VAL A 84 2.54 -7.70 10.06
CA VAL A 84 3.67 -8.62 9.89
C VAL A 84 4.74 -8.24 10.92
N GLU A 85 5.20 -9.19 11.72
CA GLU A 85 6.41 -9.06 12.54
C GLU A 85 7.39 -10.15 12.12
N GLY A 86 8.61 -9.77 11.73
CA GLY A 86 9.69 -10.67 11.39
C GLY A 86 10.84 -10.54 12.38
N ARG A 87 11.37 -11.66 12.86
CA ARG A 87 12.53 -11.70 13.76
C ARG A 87 13.54 -12.73 13.29
N GLY A 88 14.81 -12.35 13.26
CA GLY A 88 15.94 -13.22 12.93
C GLY A 88 16.82 -13.43 14.16
N TYR A 89 17.17 -14.68 14.43
CA TYR A 89 17.99 -15.08 15.58
C TYR A 89 19.28 -15.75 15.12
N GLU A 90 20.38 -15.41 15.80
CA GLU A 90 21.67 -16.09 15.67
C GLU A 90 21.58 -17.55 16.16
N ALA A 91 22.64 -18.33 15.89
CA ALA A 91 22.75 -19.72 16.34
C ALA A 91 22.66 -19.88 17.88
N ASP A 92 23.11 -18.87 18.64
CA ASP A 92 23.02 -18.83 20.11
C ASP A 92 21.64 -18.35 20.63
N GLY A 93 20.71 -18.04 19.72
CA GLY A 93 19.36 -17.55 20.05
C GLY A 93 19.27 -16.05 20.29
N LYS A 94 20.37 -15.29 20.16
CA LYS A 94 20.35 -13.82 20.25
C LYS A 94 19.56 -13.23 19.09
N LEU A 95 18.72 -12.23 19.38
CA LEU A 95 18.02 -11.46 18.36
C LEU A 95 19.03 -10.64 17.54
N ALA A 96 19.11 -10.92 16.25
CA ALA A 96 19.96 -10.23 15.29
C ALA A 96 19.19 -9.22 14.44
N PHE A 97 17.93 -9.55 14.13
CA PHE A 97 17.07 -8.77 13.25
C PHE A 97 15.65 -8.71 13.80
N ASN A 98 15.02 -7.55 13.71
CA ASN A 98 13.61 -7.38 13.99
C ASN A 98 13.01 -6.34 13.03
N ALA A 99 11.85 -6.67 12.47
CA ALA A 99 11.08 -5.80 11.61
C ALA A 99 9.59 -5.91 11.89
N PHE A 100 8.90 -4.79 11.72
CA PHE A 100 7.46 -4.70 11.84
C PHE A 100 6.90 -4.01 10.60
N GLY A 101 5.78 -4.50 10.09
CA GLY A 101 5.13 -3.93 8.92
C GLY A 101 3.61 -3.99 9.00
N THR A 102 2.97 -3.00 8.39
CA THR A 102 1.54 -2.99 8.12
C THR A 102 1.29 -2.93 6.63
N ILE A 103 0.40 -3.79 6.14
CA ILE A 103 -0.07 -3.79 4.76
C ILE A 103 -1.50 -3.24 4.76
N SER A 104 -1.72 -2.20 3.97
CA SER A 104 -3.03 -1.57 3.78
C SER A 104 -3.33 -1.38 2.30
N TYR A 105 -4.60 -1.24 1.95
CA TYR A 105 -5.06 -1.01 0.58
C TYR A 105 -5.83 0.30 0.46
N ASP A 106 -5.50 1.07 -0.57
CA ASP A 106 -6.26 2.24 -0.99
C ASP A 106 -6.83 1.97 -2.41
N PRO A 107 -8.16 1.93 -2.59
CA PRO A 107 -8.78 1.73 -3.91
C PRO A 107 -8.38 2.77 -4.96
N ALA A 108 -7.95 3.97 -4.56
CA ALA A 108 -7.48 5.01 -5.48
C ALA A 108 -5.99 4.85 -5.86
N LYS A 109 -5.27 3.97 -5.18
CA LYS A 109 -3.86 3.68 -5.41
C LYS A 109 -3.67 2.17 -5.57
N SER A 110 -3.06 1.53 -4.58
CA SER A 110 -2.80 0.09 -4.56
C SER A 110 -2.50 -0.33 -3.11
N ALA A 111 -2.12 -1.59 -2.93
CA ALA A 111 -1.62 -2.05 -1.64
C ALA A 111 -0.25 -1.43 -1.36
N THR A 112 -0.03 -1.00 -0.11
CA THR A 112 1.25 -0.45 0.37
C THR A 112 1.63 -1.15 1.67
N MET A 113 2.91 -1.49 1.79
CA MET A 113 3.52 -1.90 3.04
C MET A 113 4.25 -0.70 3.65
N HIS A 114 3.85 -0.31 4.86
CA HIS A 114 4.62 0.58 5.71
C HIS A 114 5.43 -0.28 6.68
N SER A 115 6.75 -0.09 6.76
CA SER A 115 7.61 -0.95 7.58
C SER A 115 8.66 -0.21 8.38
N TYR A 116 9.12 -0.87 9.43
CA TYR A 116 10.14 -0.44 10.37
C TYR A 116 11.15 -1.57 10.52
N ALA A 117 12.43 -1.30 10.32
CA ALA A 117 13.48 -2.29 10.51
C ALA A 117 14.80 -1.59 10.82
N MET A 118 15.50 -2.02 11.89
CA MET A 118 16.85 -1.54 12.21
C MET A 118 16.97 0.01 12.29
N GLY A 119 15.93 0.70 12.74
CA GLY A 119 15.89 2.17 12.80
C GLY A 119 15.49 2.86 11.48
N HIS A 120 15.28 2.11 10.41
CA HIS A 120 14.75 2.61 9.14
C HIS A 120 13.22 2.53 9.12
N VAL A 121 12.62 3.42 8.34
CA VAL A 121 11.18 3.47 8.04
C VAL A 121 11.00 3.61 6.54
N GLY A 122 10.03 2.91 5.97
CA GLY A 122 9.75 2.99 4.53
C GLY A 122 8.33 2.61 4.15
N ASP A 123 7.91 3.12 2.99
CA ASP A 123 6.65 2.81 2.33
C ASP A 123 6.93 2.15 0.98
N TYR A 124 6.37 0.96 0.77
CA TYR A 124 6.66 0.12 -0.39
C TYR A 124 5.35 -0.27 -1.07
N ALA A 125 5.22 0.07 -2.35
CA ALA A 125 4.10 -0.40 -3.15
C ALA A 125 4.17 -1.93 -3.27
N LEU A 126 3.05 -2.60 -2.98
CA LEU A 126 2.92 -4.04 -3.16
C LEU A 126 2.18 -4.30 -4.47
N THR A 127 2.83 -5.04 -5.35
CA THR A 127 2.20 -5.66 -6.52
C THR A 127 2.10 -7.16 -6.23
N PRO A 128 0.96 -7.67 -5.75
CA PRO A 128 0.82 -9.09 -5.47
C PRO A 128 1.02 -9.89 -6.76
N THR A 129 2.05 -10.73 -6.80
CA THR A 129 2.20 -11.76 -7.84
C THR A 129 1.57 -13.06 -7.31
N ALA A 130 0.99 -13.86 -8.19
CA ALA A 130 0.27 -15.08 -7.82
C ALA A 130 1.17 -16.16 -7.17
N GLU A 131 2.49 -16.03 -7.30
CA GLU A 131 3.49 -17.03 -6.91
C GLU A 131 4.13 -16.77 -5.53
N GLY A 132 3.80 -15.63 -4.90
CA GLY A 132 4.62 -15.09 -3.80
C GLY A 132 5.95 -14.57 -4.34
N SER A 133 6.49 -13.49 -3.77
CA SER A 133 7.80 -13.01 -4.20
C SER A 133 8.86 -14.06 -3.82
N PRO A 134 9.69 -14.57 -4.75
CA PRO A 134 10.94 -15.22 -4.38
C PRO A 134 11.74 -14.20 -3.58
N GLY A 135 12.28 -14.61 -2.43
CA GLY A 135 13.05 -13.75 -1.53
C GLY A 135 14.39 -13.29 -2.12
N GLU A 136 14.36 -12.48 -3.16
CA GLU A 136 15.52 -11.79 -3.72
C GLU A 136 15.28 -10.29 -3.58
N ILE A 137 15.72 -9.74 -2.45
CA ILE A 137 15.83 -8.29 -2.27
C ILE A 137 17.02 -7.85 -3.14
N PRO A 138 16.82 -7.04 -4.21
CA PRO A 138 17.94 -6.56 -5.00
C PRO A 138 18.86 -5.71 -4.12
N PRO A 139 20.19 -5.78 -4.30
CA PRO A 139 21.12 -4.97 -3.52
C PRO A 139 20.78 -3.49 -3.69
N ALA A 140 20.64 -2.77 -2.57
CA ALA A 140 20.51 -1.33 -2.58
C ALA A 140 21.74 -0.74 -3.29
N ARG A 141 21.50 0.11 -4.30
CA ARG A 141 22.53 0.90 -4.96
C ARG A 141 22.96 2.06 -4.08
#